data_AF-A0A1D9MJJ9-F1
#
_entry.id   AF-A0A1D9MJJ9-F1
#
_cell.length_a   1.000
_cell.length_b   1.000
_cell.length_c   1.000
_cell.angle_alpha   90.00
_cell.angle_beta   90.00
_cell.angle_gamma   90.00
#
_symmetry.space_group_name_H-M   'P 1'
#
loop_
_entity.id
_entity.type
_entity.pdbx_description
1 polymer ?
#
loop_
_entity_poly.entity_id
_entity_poly.type
_entity_poly.pdbx_seq_one_letter_code
_entity_poly.pdbx_strand_id
1 'polypeptide(L)'
;MKAKKSRTMLIALLVFVLIAVLFTIFMRSNNRTEESDFSGWNYHKNGTAALINAANSHGLQVKRADSLNLAYALAKKPNSLLVVVRPEWLPAASLDTLKNSEIDLMYLPVSGWSKRIENRAVYFPSYHDKFRPVPKSIAPRCSQSIAKAGNIQTPDYYFLTKESELGCYPNDHNPNTAAWLSTKSLHGKANRFYFSGLTSLLNSNILDGGQASLIYQTWGQYEQVIWYLGNPNDLLTEGETIESKLLPGIYWLLFLAFLVTVFVLGRRFTPLMSENLPTIVPATETIRGRARLYRKNKVYEHSAQIFRAWYLQQITKQIGLPRSADKITVAKAVSDLTGQSQIELTKLLYEREVNNDQELNKLQKDLANLKKEIAYGNAN
;
A
#
# COMPACT_ATOMS: atom_id res chain seq x y z
N MET A 1 -35.81 1.14 0.27
CA MET A 1 -34.82 1.82 -0.60
C MET A 1 -33.48 2.17 0.09
N LYS A 2 -33.45 2.43 1.41
CA LYS A 2 -32.21 2.69 2.19
C LYS A 2 -31.16 1.56 2.13
N ALA A 3 -31.58 0.28 2.17
CA ALA A 3 -30.66 -0.86 2.17
C ALA A 3 -29.88 -1.07 0.85
N LYS A 4 -30.43 -0.68 -0.30
CA LYS A 4 -29.72 -0.77 -1.59
C LYS A 4 -28.66 0.33 -1.72
N LYS A 5 -28.92 1.51 -1.12
CA LYS A 5 -28.03 2.67 -1.11
C LYS A 5 -26.84 2.49 -0.17
N SER A 6 -27.02 1.80 0.97
CA SER A 6 -25.89 1.46 1.86
C SER A 6 -24.98 0.39 1.24
N ARG A 7 -25.53 -0.59 0.51
CA ARG A 7 -24.74 -1.61 -0.19
C ARG A 7 -23.85 -1.02 -1.29
N THR A 8 -24.34 -0.07 -2.09
CA THR A 8 -23.50 0.57 -3.12
C THR A 8 -22.41 1.46 -2.51
N MET A 9 -22.67 2.12 -1.38
CA MET A 9 -21.65 2.88 -0.65
C MET A 9 -20.59 1.97 -0.03
N LEU A 10 -20.99 0.83 0.53
CA LEU A 10 -20.08 -0.15 1.10
C LEU A 10 -19.15 -0.74 0.03
N ILE A 11 -19.68 -1.03 -1.16
CA ILE A 11 -18.89 -1.56 -2.28
C ILE A 11 -17.87 -0.51 -2.76
N ALA A 12 -18.28 0.74 -2.92
CA ALA A 12 -17.37 1.81 -3.34
C ALA A 12 -16.25 2.05 -2.31
N LEU A 13 -16.57 2.02 -1.01
CA LEU A 13 -15.60 2.11 0.07
C LEU A 13 -14.62 0.92 0.03
N LEU A 14 -15.12 -0.31 -0.14
CA LEU A 14 -14.29 -1.50 -0.20
C LEU A 14 -13.34 -1.49 -1.40
N VAL A 15 -13.81 -1.05 -2.57
CA VAL A 15 -12.95 -0.92 -3.76
C VAL A 15 -11.88 0.14 -3.55
N PHE A 16 -12.21 1.28 -2.94
CA PHE A 16 -11.23 2.31 -2.61
C PHE A 16 -10.16 1.79 -1.63
N VAL A 17 -10.58 1.10 -0.56
CA VAL A 17 -9.66 0.47 0.41
C VAL A 17 -8.78 -0.57 -0.29
N LEU A 18 -9.34 -1.40 -1.17
CA LEU A 18 -8.56 -2.38 -1.93
C LEU A 18 -7.51 -1.72 -2.82
N ILE A 19 -7.87 -0.66 -3.54
CA ILE A 19 -6.92 0.09 -4.38
C ILE A 19 -5.82 0.73 -3.52
N ALA A 20 -6.17 1.31 -2.38
CA ALA A 20 -5.20 1.88 -1.44
C ALA A 20 -4.25 0.81 -0.86
N VAL A 21 -4.76 -0.38 -0.54
CA VAL A 21 -3.96 -1.52 -0.07
C VAL A 21 -3.03 -2.05 -1.18
N LEU A 22 -3.55 -2.25 -2.39
CA LEU A 22 -2.73 -2.69 -3.53
C LEU A 22 -1.65 -1.65 -3.86
N PHE A 23 -1.97 -0.36 -3.78
CA PHE A 23 -1.03 0.73 -4.01
C PHE A 23 0.05 0.81 -2.93
N THR A 24 -0.31 0.64 -1.65
CA THR A 24 0.68 0.58 -0.56
C THR A 24 1.59 -0.65 -0.66
N ILE A 25 1.06 -1.81 -1.08
CA ILE A 25 1.86 -3.00 -1.37
C ILE A 25 2.81 -2.73 -2.55
N PHE A 26 2.32 -2.11 -3.64
CA PHE A 26 3.13 -1.76 -4.80
C PHE A 26 4.26 -0.78 -4.43
N MET A 27 3.96 0.26 -3.65
CA MET A 27 4.97 1.21 -3.14
C MET A 27 5.99 0.53 -2.22
N ARG A 28 5.56 -0.41 -1.36
CA ARG A 28 6.44 -1.15 -0.46
C ARG A 28 7.36 -2.13 -1.21
N SER A 29 6.92 -2.65 -2.36
CA SER A 29 7.75 -3.48 -3.26
C SER A 29 9.00 -2.74 -3.75
N ASN A 30 8.96 -1.40 -3.86
CA ASN A 30 10.11 -0.60 -4.26
C ASN A 30 11.14 -0.37 -3.14
N ASN A 31 10.82 -0.69 -1.88
CA ASN A 31 11.70 -0.47 -0.72
C ASN A 31 12.44 -1.74 -0.27
N ARG A 32 12.58 -2.76 -1.13
CA ARG A 32 13.26 -4.03 -0.83
C ARG A 32 14.80 -3.95 -0.79
N THR A 33 15.37 -2.78 -0.58
CA THR A 33 16.83 -2.62 -0.48
C THR A 33 17.40 -3.25 0.80
N GLU A 34 16.58 -3.57 1.80
CA GLU A 34 17.04 -4.25 3.03
C GLU A 34 17.27 -5.75 2.86
N GLU A 35 16.53 -6.42 1.97
CA GLU A 35 16.66 -7.86 1.73
C GLU A 35 17.47 -8.18 0.46
N SER A 36 17.81 -7.17 -0.34
CA SER A 36 18.59 -7.36 -1.56
C SER A 36 20.01 -7.84 -1.26
N ASP A 37 20.53 -8.70 -2.13
CA ASP A 37 21.94 -9.11 -2.12
C ASP A 37 22.87 -7.89 -2.08
N PHE A 38 23.98 -8.01 -1.36
CA PHE A 38 25.02 -7.00 -1.17
C PHE A 38 24.60 -5.74 -0.39
N SER A 39 23.35 -5.65 0.06
CA SER A 39 22.90 -4.50 0.85
C SER A 39 23.55 -4.42 2.24
N GLY A 40 23.89 -3.20 2.63
CA GLY A 40 24.45 -2.86 3.95
C GLY A 40 23.47 -3.01 5.11
N TRP A 41 22.18 -3.23 4.83
CA TRP A 41 21.13 -3.48 5.83
C TRP A 41 20.56 -4.90 5.75
N ASN A 42 21.16 -5.75 4.91
CA ASN A 42 20.82 -7.16 4.82
C ASN A 42 21.67 -7.98 5.80
N TYR A 43 21.02 -8.63 6.76
CA TYR A 43 21.65 -9.45 7.80
C TYR A 43 21.81 -10.93 7.40
N HIS A 44 21.28 -11.34 6.24
CA HIS A 44 21.48 -12.68 5.71
C HIS A 44 22.91 -12.86 5.16
N LYS A 45 23.28 -14.11 4.83
CA LYS A 45 24.64 -14.47 4.36
C LYS A 45 25.11 -13.65 3.15
N ASN A 46 24.19 -13.34 2.25
CA ASN A 46 24.35 -12.57 1.02
C ASN A 46 24.29 -11.04 1.20
N GLY A 47 24.15 -10.53 2.42
CA GLY A 47 24.21 -9.10 2.74
C GLY A 47 25.59 -8.62 3.17
N THR A 48 25.74 -7.33 3.46
CA THR A 48 26.99 -6.70 3.95
C THR A 48 26.81 -5.98 5.29
N ALA A 49 25.71 -6.25 6.02
CA ALA A 49 25.44 -5.59 7.30
C ALA A 49 26.56 -5.72 8.34
N ALA A 50 27.31 -6.83 8.35
CA ALA A 50 28.47 -6.99 9.24
C ALA A 50 29.54 -5.92 8.96
N LEU A 51 29.83 -5.63 7.68
CA LEU A 51 30.78 -4.59 7.27
C LEU A 51 30.35 -3.22 7.81
N ILE A 52 29.07 -2.88 7.64
CA ILE A 52 28.52 -1.57 8.01
C ILE A 52 28.44 -1.41 9.53
N ASN A 53 27.96 -2.42 10.24
CA ASN A 53 27.80 -2.36 11.69
C ASN A 53 29.14 -2.32 12.41
N ALA A 54 30.15 -3.06 11.94
CA ALA A 54 31.50 -2.96 12.49
C ALA A 54 32.12 -1.58 12.21
N ALA A 55 31.96 -1.02 11.01
CA ALA A 55 32.41 0.35 10.71
C ALA A 55 31.79 1.38 11.67
N ASN A 56 30.46 1.34 11.82
CA ASN A 56 29.72 2.23 12.72
C ASN A 56 30.16 2.08 14.19
N SER A 57 30.41 0.84 14.64
CA SER A 57 30.88 0.56 16.01
C SER A 57 32.26 1.15 16.30
N HIS A 58 33.06 1.40 15.26
CA HIS A 58 34.37 2.03 15.34
C HIS A 58 34.37 3.51 14.94
N GLY A 59 33.19 4.16 14.93
CA GLY A 59 33.06 5.60 14.75
C GLY A 59 33.00 6.10 13.30
N LEU A 60 33.05 5.21 12.30
CA LEU A 60 32.83 5.58 10.90
C LEU A 60 31.33 5.79 10.66
N GLN A 61 30.91 6.99 10.27
CA GLN A 61 29.49 7.26 10.01
C GLN A 61 29.09 6.76 8.62
N VAL A 62 28.53 5.55 8.55
CA VAL A 62 28.01 5.02 7.29
C VAL A 62 26.52 5.31 7.15
N LYS A 63 26.18 6.16 6.18
CA LYS A 63 24.81 6.59 5.88
C LYS A 63 24.25 5.81 4.70
N ARG A 64 22.98 5.41 4.81
CA ARG A 64 22.22 4.83 3.72
C ARG A 64 21.78 5.90 2.73
N ALA A 65 21.86 5.60 1.44
CA ALA A 65 21.11 6.31 0.42
C ALA A 65 20.25 5.32 -0.37
N ASP A 66 18.93 5.55 -0.37
CA ASP A 66 17.97 4.72 -1.11
C ASP A 66 17.79 5.15 -2.57
N SER A 67 18.37 6.29 -2.96
CA SER A 67 18.39 6.74 -4.35
C SER A 67 19.72 7.38 -4.72
N LEU A 68 20.06 7.32 -6.00
CA LEU A 68 21.29 7.91 -6.51
C LEU A 68 21.34 9.42 -6.32
N ASN A 69 20.21 10.13 -6.49
CA ASN A 69 20.12 11.58 -6.27
C ASN A 69 20.43 11.96 -4.83
N LEU A 70 19.87 11.22 -3.86
CA LEU A 70 20.17 11.42 -2.44
C LEU A 70 21.63 11.12 -2.15
N ALA A 71 22.15 10.02 -2.69
CA ALA A 71 23.54 9.62 -2.51
C ALA A 71 24.51 10.71 -3.01
N TYR A 72 24.26 11.23 -4.22
CA TYR A 72 25.04 12.29 -4.84
C TYR A 72 24.96 13.60 -4.06
N ALA A 73 23.77 13.99 -3.60
CA ALA A 73 23.59 15.20 -2.79
C ALA A 73 24.33 15.12 -1.45
N LEU A 74 24.32 13.96 -0.78
CA LEU A 74 25.06 13.75 0.46
C LEU A 74 26.58 13.73 0.23
N ALA A 75 27.04 13.17 -0.89
CA ALA A 75 28.44 13.07 -1.25
C ALA A 75 29.08 14.41 -1.65
N LYS A 76 28.28 15.41 -2.04
CA LYS A 76 28.76 16.79 -2.28
C LYS A 76 29.20 17.52 -1.03
N LYS A 77 28.85 17.02 0.17
CA LYS A 77 29.34 17.59 1.42
C LYS A 77 30.85 17.37 1.52
N PRO A 78 31.60 18.28 2.17
CA PRO A 78 33.02 18.11 2.36
C PRO A 78 33.32 16.78 3.07
N ASN A 79 34.50 16.22 2.80
CA ASN A 79 35.02 15.02 3.46
C ASN A 79 34.06 13.82 3.46
N SER A 80 33.39 13.60 2.32
CA SER A 80 32.39 12.55 2.14
C SER A 80 32.79 11.59 1.03
N LEU A 81 32.68 10.29 1.27
CA LEU A 81 32.92 9.25 0.27
C LEU A 81 31.60 8.60 -0.14
N LEU A 82 31.32 8.55 -1.43
CA LEU A 82 30.20 7.76 -1.95
C LEU A 82 30.68 6.38 -2.42
N VAL A 83 30.20 5.34 -1.73
CA VAL A 83 30.39 3.93 -2.09
C VAL A 83 29.23 3.51 -2.97
N VAL A 84 29.52 3.26 -4.24
CA VAL A 84 28.57 2.74 -5.23
C VAL A 84 28.75 1.24 -5.31
N VAL A 85 27.82 0.52 -4.71
CA VAL A 85 27.73 -0.94 -4.77
C VAL A 85 26.98 -1.33 -6.03
N ARG A 86 27.50 -2.27 -6.80
CA ARG A 86 26.91 -2.69 -8.08
C ARG A 86 26.73 -1.54 -9.08
N PRO A 87 27.76 -0.74 -9.38
CA PRO A 87 27.68 0.31 -10.38
C PRO A 87 27.24 -0.21 -11.75
N GLU A 88 27.46 -1.48 -12.07
CA GLU A 88 26.99 -2.11 -13.32
C GLU A 88 25.47 -2.09 -13.51
N TRP A 89 24.70 -1.87 -12.44
CA TRP A 89 23.25 -1.73 -12.50
C TRP A 89 22.79 -0.32 -12.81
N LEU A 90 23.65 0.69 -12.73
CA LEU A 90 23.24 2.06 -13.02
C LEU A 90 23.02 2.30 -14.52
N PRO A 91 22.06 3.18 -14.88
CA PRO A 91 21.96 3.69 -16.25
C PRO A 91 23.27 4.33 -16.72
N ALA A 92 23.57 4.20 -18.02
CA ALA A 92 24.82 4.72 -18.59
C ALA A 92 24.99 6.23 -18.36
N ALA A 93 23.91 7.00 -18.54
CA ALA A 93 23.91 8.44 -18.29
C ALA A 93 24.30 8.77 -16.84
N SER A 94 23.75 8.04 -15.86
CA SER A 94 24.09 8.23 -14.44
C SER A 94 25.55 7.92 -14.14
N LEU A 95 26.10 6.85 -14.74
CA LEU A 95 27.52 6.51 -14.59
C LEU A 95 28.43 7.58 -15.22
N ASP A 96 28.07 8.11 -16.39
CA ASP A 96 28.82 9.18 -17.04
C ASP A 96 28.82 10.46 -16.19
N THR A 97 27.69 10.81 -15.58
CA THR A 97 27.61 11.93 -14.64
C THR A 97 28.50 11.71 -13.41
N LEU A 98 28.46 10.52 -12.79
CA LEU A 98 29.34 10.20 -11.65
C LEU A 98 30.82 10.25 -12.04
N LYS A 99 31.19 9.70 -13.19
CA LYS A 99 32.55 9.74 -13.73
C LYS A 99 33.08 11.16 -13.86
N ASN A 100 32.25 12.07 -14.37
CA ASN A 100 32.60 13.48 -14.60
C ASN A 100 32.47 14.37 -13.35
N SER A 101 31.90 13.84 -12.26
CA SER A 101 31.72 14.59 -11.01
C SER A 101 33.03 14.77 -10.24
N GLU A 102 33.07 15.75 -9.34
CA GLU A 102 34.23 15.99 -8.46
C GLU A 102 33.97 15.60 -7.00
N ILE A 103 33.14 14.57 -6.78
CA ILE A 103 32.96 13.94 -5.47
C ILE A 103 33.88 12.72 -5.35
N ASP A 104 34.30 12.36 -4.14
CA ASP A 104 35.08 11.15 -3.90
C ASP A 104 34.20 9.90 -4.06
N LEU A 105 34.67 8.92 -4.84
CA LEU A 105 33.90 7.72 -5.18
C LEU A 105 34.67 6.44 -4.88
N MET A 106 33.96 5.43 -4.41
CA MET A 106 34.43 4.05 -4.35
C MET A 106 33.46 3.14 -5.09
N TYR A 107 33.96 2.38 -6.06
CA TYR A 107 33.17 1.41 -6.80
C TYR A 107 33.39 0.00 -6.28
N LEU A 108 32.29 -0.69 -5.98
CA LEU A 108 32.26 -2.11 -5.59
C LEU A 108 31.43 -2.91 -6.62
N PRO A 109 32.02 -3.37 -7.74
CA PRO A 109 31.30 -4.13 -8.74
C PRO A 109 31.22 -5.61 -8.38
N VAL A 110 30.11 -6.27 -8.71
CA VAL A 110 30.05 -7.76 -8.64
C VAL A 110 30.73 -8.36 -9.86
N SER A 111 30.62 -7.70 -11.02
CA SER A 111 31.06 -8.26 -12.29
C SER A 111 32.03 -7.32 -12.99
N GLY A 112 33.14 -7.87 -13.47
CA GLY A 112 34.13 -7.17 -14.28
C GLY A 112 33.69 -6.81 -15.71
N TRP A 113 32.44 -7.11 -16.07
CA TRP A 113 31.96 -7.06 -17.46
C TRP A 113 31.63 -5.65 -17.94
N SER A 114 31.49 -4.68 -17.04
CA SER A 114 31.29 -3.30 -17.43
C SER A 114 32.62 -2.57 -17.62
N LYS A 115 33.13 -2.57 -18.87
CA LYS A 115 34.13 -1.58 -19.35
C LYS A 115 33.70 -0.12 -19.11
N ARG A 116 32.46 0.10 -18.67
CA ARG A 116 31.83 1.38 -18.40
C ARG A 116 32.23 2.02 -17.06
N ILE A 117 32.83 1.28 -16.13
CA ILE A 117 33.29 1.88 -14.87
C ILE A 117 34.60 2.63 -15.16
N GLU A 118 34.45 3.90 -15.51
CA GLU A 118 35.52 4.85 -15.85
C GLU A 118 36.55 4.30 -16.87
N ASN A 119 36.10 3.52 -17.86
CA ASN A 119 36.95 2.89 -18.89
C ASN A 119 38.07 1.98 -18.33
N ARG A 120 37.89 1.41 -17.14
CA ARG A 120 38.85 0.43 -16.59
C ARG A 120 38.66 -0.92 -17.28
N ALA A 121 39.73 -1.40 -17.90
CA ALA A 121 39.77 -2.75 -18.44
C ALA A 121 39.90 -3.77 -17.30
N VAL A 122 39.35 -4.97 -17.51
CA VAL A 122 39.28 -6.01 -16.48
C VAL A 122 39.94 -7.29 -16.97
N TYR A 123 40.70 -7.94 -16.10
CA TYR A 123 41.39 -9.20 -16.30
C TYR A 123 40.73 -10.32 -15.50
N PHE A 124 40.45 -11.45 -16.15
CA PHE A 124 39.88 -12.65 -15.54
C PHE A 124 40.91 -13.80 -15.57
N PRO A 125 41.47 -14.22 -14.42
CA PRO A 125 42.50 -15.25 -14.37
C PRO A 125 42.06 -16.56 -15.01
N SER A 126 40.86 -17.05 -14.66
CA SER A 126 40.34 -18.35 -15.12
C SER A 126 40.09 -18.42 -16.63
N TYR A 127 39.95 -17.28 -17.31
CA TYR A 127 39.78 -17.25 -18.77
C TYR A 127 41.11 -17.42 -19.51
N HIS A 128 42.22 -16.96 -18.91
CA HIS A 128 43.54 -16.95 -19.53
C HIS A 128 44.45 -18.10 -19.07
N ASP A 129 44.31 -18.56 -17.83
CA ASP A 129 45.11 -19.65 -17.25
C ASP A 129 44.24 -20.88 -16.94
N LYS A 130 43.93 -21.68 -17.98
CA LYS A 130 43.08 -22.88 -17.85
C LYS A 130 43.71 -24.04 -17.04
N PHE A 131 44.97 -23.92 -16.61
CA PHE A 131 45.75 -25.04 -16.08
C PHE A 131 46.43 -24.78 -14.73
N ARG A 132 46.10 -23.69 -14.03
CA ARG A 132 46.71 -23.38 -12.73
C ARG A 132 45.66 -23.19 -11.64
N PRO A 133 45.86 -23.78 -10.45
CA PRO A 133 44.98 -23.53 -9.32
C PRO A 133 45.09 -22.06 -8.90
N VAL A 134 43.96 -21.37 -8.88
CA VAL A 134 43.87 -19.99 -8.37
C VAL A 134 44.10 -20.04 -6.86
N PRO A 135 45.04 -19.25 -6.30
CA PRO A 135 45.27 -19.22 -4.86
C PRO A 135 43.99 -18.75 -4.15
N LYS A 136 43.73 -19.22 -2.92
CA LYS A 136 42.55 -18.81 -2.15
C LYS A 136 42.62 -17.36 -1.66
N SER A 137 43.84 -16.88 -1.40
CA SER A 137 44.12 -15.53 -0.93
C SER A 137 45.33 -14.94 -1.65
N ILE A 138 45.37 -13.62 -1.77
CA ILE A 138 46.47 -12.85 -2.37
C ILE A 138 47.08 -11.90 -1.35
N ALA A 139 48.42 -11.77 -1.40
CA ALA A 139 49.17 -10.86 -0.54
C ALA A 139 49.23 -9.45 -1.13
N PRO A 140 49.32 -8.40 -0.29
CA PRO A 140 49.58 -7.06 -0.78
C PRO A 140 50.98 -6.99 -1.41
N ARG A 141 51.10 -6.31 -2.57
CA ARG A 141 52.38 -6.04 -3.23
C ARG A 141 52.50 -4.56 -3.56
N CYS A 142 52.40 -3.74 -2.53
CA CYS A 142 52.29 -2.31 -2.64
C CYS A 142 52.85 -1.66 -1.35
N SER A 143 53.38 -0.44 -1.43
CA SER A 143 54.05 0.25 -0.32
C SER A 143 53.11 1.13 0.51
N GLN A 144 51.87 1.30 0.08
CA GLN A 144 50.87 2.14 0.72
C GLN A 144 50.40 1.53 2.05
N SER A 145 49.83 2.35 2.92
CA SER A 145 49.25 1.93 4.21
C SER A 145 48.28 0.75 4.06
N ILE A 146 47.61 0.68 2.92
CA ILE A 146 46.65 -0.35 2.53
C ILE A 146 47.18 -1.79 2.60
N ALA A 147 48.50 -1.97 2.52
CA ALA A 147 49.16 -3.27 2.69
C ALA A 147 49.02 -3.82 4.13
N LYS A 148 48.74 -2.96 5.13
CA LYS A 148 48.51 -3.38 6.52
C LYS A 148 47.26 -4.24 6.71
N ALA A 149 46.36 -4.26 5.72
CA ALA A 149 45.21 -5.16 5.75
C ALA A 149 45.61 -6.65 5.68
N GLY A 150 46.84 -6.96 5.25
CA GLY A 150 47.30 -8.35 5.11
C GLY A 150 46.67 -9.03 3.90
N ASN A 151 46.64 -10.35 3.88
CA ASN A 151 46.12 -11.10 2.73
C ASN A 151 44.60 -10.91 2.60
N ILE A 152 44.11 -10.74 1.38
CA ILE A 152 42.68 -10.71 1.08
C ILE A 152 42.27 -11.96 0.30
N GLN A 153 40.99 -12.28 0.30
CA GLN A 153 40.47 -13.33 -0.56
C GLN A 153 40.72 -12.98 -2.03
N THR A 154 41.10 -13.98 -2.81
CA THR A 154 41.33 -13.81 -4.25
C THR A 154 40.04 -13.40 -4.97
N PRO A 155 39.99 -12.27 -5.68
CA PRO A 155 38.81 -11.84 -6.41
C PRO A 155 38.68 -12.62 -7.72
N ASP A 156 37.44 -12.70 -8.23
CA ASP A 156 37.14 -13.36 -9.52
C ASP A 156 37.73 -12.60 -10.72
N TYR A 157 38.02 -11.31 -10.54
CA TYR A 157 38.59 -10.43 -11.56
C TYR A 157 39.48 -9.36 -10.95
N TYR A 158 40.32 -8.77 -11.79
CA TYR A 158 41.24 -7.70 -11.41
C TYR A 158 41.10 -6.53 -12.37
N PHE A 159 41.31 -5.32 -11.88
CA PHE A 159 41.44 -4.17 -12.77
C PHE A 159 42.82 -4.17 -13.42
N LEU A 160 42.87 -3.80 -14.69
CA LEU A 160 44.13 -3.56 -15.39
C LEU A 160 44.63 -2.16 -15.07
N THR A 161 45.90 -2.06 -14.65
CA THR A 161 46.59 -0.80 -14.44
C THR A 161 47.97 -0.87 -15.07
N LYS A 162 48.34 0.17 -15.83
CA LYS A 162 49.70 0.33 -16.36
C LYS A 162 50.66 0.91 -15.32
N GLU A 163 50.10 1.51 -14.27
CA GLU A 163 50.81 2.17 -13.19
C GLU A 163 50.61 1.33 -11.92
N SER A 164 51.63 0.53 -11.57
CA SER A 164 51.58 -0.34 -10.39
C SER A 164 51.46 0.44 -9.08
N GLU A 165 51.93 1.69 -9.04
CA GLU A 165 51.84 2.58 -7.87
C GLU A 165 50.41 2.99 -7.53
N LEU A 166 49.48 2.91 -8.48
CA LEU A 166 48.06 3.20 -8.25
C LEU A 166 47.29 2.01 -7.68
N GLY A 167 47.91 0.82 -7.60
CA GLY A 167 47.23 -0.42 -7.28
C GLY A 167 47.87 -1.25 -6.18
N CYS A 168 47.07 -2.13 -5.60
CA CYS A 168 47.52 -3.14 -4.66
C CYS A 168 46.83 -4.47 -4.94
N TYR A 169 47.40 -5.55 -4.39
CA TYR A 169 46.92 -6.92 -4.57
C TYR A 169 46.87 -7.32 -6.05
N PRO A 170 48.02 -7.32 -6.76
CA PRO A 170 48.07 -7.78 -8.13
C PRO A 170 47.86 -9.29 -8.21
N ASN A 171 47.43 -9.75 -9.37
CA ASN A 171 47.48 -11.17 -9.70
C ASN A 171 48.95 -11.62 -9.81
N ASP A 172 49.25 -12.80 -9.25
CA ASP A 172 50.61 -13.35 -9.24
C ASP A 172 51.21 -13.55 -10.64
N HIS A 173 50.39 -13.76 -11.66
CA HIS A 173 50.80 -14.01 -13.05
C HIS A 173 50.77 -12.77 -13.94
N ASN A 174 50.11 -11.70 -13.51
CA ASN A 174 50.06 -10.45 -14.24
C ASN A 174 50.22 -9.25 -13.29
N PRO A 175 51.43 -8.70 -13.13
CA PRO A 175 51.68 -7.58 -12.23
C PRO A 175 50.99 -6.27 -12.67
N ASN A 176 50.51 -6.17 -13.92
CA ASN A 176 49.74 -5.02 -14.42
C ASN A 176 48.26 -5.12 -14.05
N THR A 177 47.96 -5.77 -12.94
CA THR A 177 46.61 -5.96 -12.41
C THR A 177 46.56 -5.52 -10.96
N ALA A 178 45.36 -5.22 -10.46
CA ALA A 178 45.15 -4.90 -9.05
C ALA A 178 43.72 -5.24 -8.63
N ALA A 179 43.56 -5.78 -7.43
CA ALA A 179 42.24 -5.95 -6.82
C ALA A 179 41.73 -4.66 -6.18
N TRP A 180 42.65 -3.79 -5.74
CA TRP A 180 42.34 -2.45 -5.24
C TRP A 180 43.10 -1.39 -6.04
N LEU A 181 42.41 -0.32 -6.44
CA LEU A 181 43.03 0.83 -7.12
C LEU A 181 42.65 2.13 -6.43
N SER A 182 43.60 3.07 -6.38
CA SER A 182 43.41 4.46 -6.00
C SER A 182 43.90 5.36 -7.13
N THR A 183 43.04 6.25 -7.58
CA THR A 183 43.29 7.13 -8.72
C THR A 183 42.56 8.45 -8.51
N LYS A 184 42.59 9.33 -9.51
CA LYS A 184 41.93 10.63 -9.47
C LYS A 184 40.79 10.70 -10.48
N SER A 185 39.86 11.61 -10.25
CA SER A 185 38.85 12.01 -11.24
C SER A 185 39.53 12.54 -12.52
N LEU A 186 38.75 12.66 -13.59
CA LEU A 186 39.27 13.15 -14.89
C LEU A 186 39.96 14.52 -14.79
N HIS A 187 39.49 15.41 -13.90
CA HIS A 187 40.11 16.72 -13.66
C HIS A 187 41.07 16.76 -12.47
N GLY A 188 41.35 15.61 -11.84
CA GLY A 188 42.36 15.49 -10.79
C GLY A 188 41.94 15.94 -9.38
N LYS A 189 40.70 16.42 -9.19
CA LYS A 189 40.28 17.08 -7.93
C LYS A 189 39.70 16.11 -6.89
N ALA A 190 39.11 15.00 -7.33
CA ALA A 190 38.52 14.01 -6.44
C ALA A 190 39.25 12.66 -6.53
N ASN A 191 39.20 11.88 -5.47
CA ASN A 191 39.74 10.54 -5.42
C ASN A 191 38.74 9.53 -5.99
N ARG A 192 39.29 8.43 -6.49
CA ARG A 192 38.56 7.32 -7.07
C ARG A 192 39.16 6.02 -6.55
N PHE A 193 38.32 5.21 -5.92
CA PHE A 193 38.70 3.91 -5.40
C PHE A 193 37.92 2.80 -6.12
N TYR A 194 38.59 1.68 -6.29
CA TYR A 194 38.01 0.51 -6.94
C TYR A 194 38.39 -0.71 -6.13
N PHE A 195 37.43 -1.59 -5.89
CA PHE A 195 37.72 -2.87 -5.27
C PHE A 195 36.95 -4.00 -5.95
N SER A 196 37.67 -5.01 -6.44
CA SER A 196 37.10 -6.13 -7.21
C SER A 196 36.62 -7.30 -6.35
N GLY A 197 36.58 -7.14 -5.03
CA GLY A 197 36.24 -8.20 -4.07
C GLY A 197 34.89 -8.03 -3.37
N LEU A 198 33.85 -7.49 -4.01
CA LEU A 198 32.54 -7.26 -3.35
C LEU A 198 31.97 -8.53 -2.68
N THR A 199 32.12 -9.71 -3.31
CA THR A 199 31.70 -11.00 -2.73
C THR A 199 32.43 -11.35 -1.43
N SER A 200 33.69 -10.94 -1.28
CA SER A 200 34.45 -11.12 -0.04
C SER A 200 33.97 -10.24 1.12
N LEU A 201 33.15 -9.21 0.84
CA LEU A 201 32.57 -8.31 1.84
C LEU A 201 31.23 -8.82 2.40
N LEU A 202 30.71 -9.92 1.85
CA LEU A 202 29.46 -10.52 2.30
C LEU A 202 29.59 -11.03 3.73
N ASN A 203 28.48 -11.04 4.47
CA ASN A 203 28.42 -11.55 5.85
C ASN A 203 28.95 -12.98 5.97
N SER A 204 28.83 -13.80 4.90
CA SER A 204 29.38 -15.16 4.86
C SER A 204 30.90 -15.24 4.69
N ASN A 205 31.56 -14.19 4.20
CA ASN A 205 32.96 -14.22 3.76
C ASN A 205 33.84 -13.13 4.37
N ILE A 206 33.27 -12.15 5.05
CA ILE A 206 33.98 -10.99 5.59
C ILE A 206 35.09 -11.35 6.59
N LEU A 207 35.03 -12.54 7.18
CA LEU A 207 36.05 -13.07 8.11
C LEU A 207 37.18 -13.84 7.43
N ASP A 208 37.09 -14.11 6.13
CA ASP A 208 38.02 -14.98 5.39
C ASP A 208 39.32 -14.26 4.95
N GLY A 209 39.54 -13.01 5.40
CA GLY A 209 40.74 -12.25 5.07
C GLY A 209 40.70 -10.79 5.51
N GLY A 210 41.68 -10.02 5.04
CA GLY A 210 41.90 -8.61 5.37
C GLY A 210 40.97 -7.61 4.69
N GLN A 211 40.01 -8.06 3.87
CA GLN A 211 39.18 -7.18 3.02
C GLN A 211 38.40 -6.12 3.82
N ALA A 212 37.90 -6.44 5.02
CA ALA A 212 37.24 -5.44 5.86
C ALA A 212 38.21 -4.32 6.28
N SER A 213 39.43 -4.69 6.71
CA SER A 213 40.47 -3.73 7.07
C SER A 213 40.88 -2.86 5.87
N LEU A 214 41.01 -3.47 4.69
CA LEU A 214 41.26 -2.79 3.41
C LEU A 214 40.20 -1.71 3.13
N ILE A 215 38.92 -2.07 3.27
CA ILE A 215 37.81 -1.13 3.09
C ILE A 215 37.84 -0.03 4.15
N TYR A 216 38.03 -0.36 5.42
CA TYR A 216 38.04 0.62 6.51
C TYR A 216 39.22 1.58 6.45
N GLN A 217 40.40 1.15 5.97
CA GLN A 217 41.53 2.05 5.73
C GLN A 217 41.25 3.03 4.59
N THR A 218 40.42 2.64 3.62
CA THR A 218 39.95 3.55 2.56
C THR A 218 38.93 4.53 3.14
N TRP A 219 37.98 4.04 3.93
CA TRP A 219 36.88 4.84 4.49
C TRP A 219 37.31 5.77 5.62
N GLY A 220 38.29 5.37 6.43
CA GLY A 220 38.74 6.13 7.60
C GLY A 220 39.43 7.46 7.29
N GLN A 221 39.60 7.78 6.00
CA GLN A 221 40.04 9.09 5.53
C GLN A 221 38.88 10.10 5.46
N TYR A 222 37.64 9.64 5.65
CA TYR A 222 36.41 10.41 5.45
C TYR A 222 35.60 10.52 6.74
N GLU A 223 34.92 11.65 6.93
CA GLU A 223 34.01 11.87 8.07
C GLU A 223 32.71 11.08 7.93
N GLN A 224 32.23 10.92 6.69
CA GLN A 224 31.03 10.16 6.40
C GLN A 224 31.19 9.34 5.13
N VAL A 225 30.62 8.15 5.15
CA VAL A 225 30.56 7.24 4.01
C VAL A 225 29.11 7.07 3.62
N ILE A 226 28.79 7.33 2.36
CA ILE A 226 27.45 7.16 1.82
C ILE A 226 27.43 5.80 1.11
N TRP A 227 26.66 4.86 1.63
CA TRP A 227 26.47 3.54 1.04
C TRP A 227 25.23 3.56 0.14
N TYR A 228 25.46 3.39 -1.17
CA TYR A 228 24.40 3.36 -2.18
C TYR A 228 24.47 2.05 -2.97
N LEU A 229 23.35 1.32 -3.00
CA LEU A 229 23.19 0.13 -3.83
C LEU A 229 22.59 0.54 -5.18
N GLY A 230 23.32 0.26 -6.25
CA GLY A 230 22.93 0.59 -7.61
C GLY A 230 21.55 0.05 -7.98
N ASN A 231 20.74 0.88 -8.62
CA ASN A 231 19.40 0.55 -9.09
C ASN A 231 19.27 0.90 -10.59
N PRO A 232 18.77 -0.02 -11.45
CA PRO A 232 18.60 0.23 -12.89
C PRO A 232 17.60 1.33 -13.23
N ASN A 233 16.74 1.73 -12.29
CA ASN A 233 15.75 2.78 -12.51
C ASN A 233 16.20 4.16 -11.99
N ASP A 234 17.40 4.25 -11.40
CA ASP A 234 17.88 5.49 -10.78
C ASP A 234 18.66 6.34 -11.78
N LEU A 235 17.98 7.37 -12.30
CA LEU A 235 18.58 8.40 -13.13
C LEU A 235 19.12 9.54 -12.26
N LEU A 236 20.40 9.88 -12.46
CA LEU A 236 21.00 11.07 -11.84
C LEU A 236 20.76 12.27 -12.76
N THR A 237 19.79 13.10 -12.40
CA THR A 237 19.51 14.36 -13.08
C THR A 237 20.16 15.50 -12.29
N GLU A 238 21.20 16.12 -12.84
CA GLU A 238 21.74 17.35 -12.26
C GLU A 238 20.70 18.47 -12.42
N GLY A 239 19.94 18.77 -11.35
CA GLY A 239 19.02 19.92 -11.36
C GLY A 239 17.66 19.71 -10.69
N GLU A 240 17.28 18.48 -10.35
CA GLU A 240 16.08 18.26 -9.52
C GLU A 240 16.46 17.42 -8.31
N THR A 241 16.59 18.10 -7.17
CA THR A 241 16.21 17.48 -5.91
C THR A 241 14.75 17.06 -6.05
N ILE A 242 14.52 15.85 -6.54
CA ILE A 242 13.32 15.10 -6.21
C ILE A 242 13.49 14.70 -4.74
N GLU A 243 13.51 15.71 -3.85
CA GLU A 243 12.79 15.55 -2.60
C GLU A 243 11.45 14.98 -3.01
N SER A 244 11.23 13.71 -2.67
CA SER A 244 9.99 12.97 -2.42
C SER A 244 8.63 13.73 -2.39
N LYS A 245 8.42 14.73 -3.24
CA LYS A 245 7.22 15.55 -3.41
C LYS A 245 6.17 14.85 -4.26
N LEU A 246 6.46 13.64 -4.77
CA LEU A 246 5.42 12.76 -5.30
C LEU A 246 4.54 12.16 -4.20
N LEU A 247 4.94 12.22 -2.93
CA LEU A 247 4.07 11.87 -1.81
C LEU A 247 2.91 12.88 -1.67
N PRO A 248 3.10 14.21 -1.49
CA PRO A 248 1.98 15.13 -1.34
C PRO A 248 1.05 15.20 -2.55
N GLY A 249 1.55 15.14 -3.79
CA GLY A 249 0.71 15.29 -4.99
C GLY A 249 -0.37 14.21 -5.12
N ILE A 250 -0.02 12.96 -4.83
CA ILE A 250 -0.98 11.84 -4.93
C ILE A 250 -1.98 11.84 -3.77
N TYR A 251 -1.58 12.25 -2.56
CA TYR A 251 -2.51 12.45 -1.46
C TYR A 251 -3.50 13.59 -1.75
N TRP A 252 -3.05 14.68 -2.38
CA TRP A 252 -3.93 15.75 -2.83
C TRP A 252 -4.90 15.31 -3.93
N LEU A 253 -4.45 14.48 -4.88
CA LEU A 253 -5.32 13.91 -5.91
C LEU A 253 -6.36 12.94 -5.31
N LEU A 254 -5.98 12.08 -4.37
CA LEU A 254 -6.89 11.18 -3.67
C LEU A 254 -7.89 11.95 -2.79
N PHE A 255 -7.43 12.99 -2.11
CA PHE A 255 -8.28 13.87 -1.32
C PHE A 255 -9.27 14.64 -2.21
N LEU A 256 -8.82 15.17 -3.34
CA LEU A 256 -9.67 15.83 -4.32
C LEU A 256 -10.69 14.87 -4.93
N ALA A 257 -10.27 13.65 -5.30
CA ALA A 257 -11.17 12.61 -5.80
C ALA A 257 -12.21 12.21 -4.75
N PHE A 258 -11.83 12.12 -3.47
CA PHE A 258 -12.75 11.92 -2.36
C PHE A 258 -13.77 13.06 -2.24
N LEU A 259 -13.32 14.32 -2.25
CA LEU A 259 -14.19 15.50 -2.19
C LEU A 259 -15.18 15.55 -3.38
N VAL A 260 -14.70 15.32 -4.60
CA VAL A 260 -15.55 15.26 -5.81
C VAL A 260 -16.60 14.15 -5.67
N THR A 261 -16.21 12.99 -5.17
CA THR A 261 -17.12 11.85 -4.95
C THR A 261 -18.21 12.21 -3.93
N VAL A 262 -17.84 12.79 -2.80
CA VAL A 262 -18.78 13.27 -1.77
C VAL A 262 -19.70 14.35 -2.33
N PHE A 263 -19.18 15.28 -3.12
CA PHE A 263 -19.94 16.37 -3.72
C PHE A 263 -20.95 15.90 -4.78
N VAL A 264 -20.54 15.02 -5.70
CA VAL A 264 -21.41 14.47 -6.75
C VAL A 264 -22.52 13.60 -6.14
N LEU A 265 -22.20 12.84 -5.08
CA LEU A 265 -23.19 12.03 -4.37
C LEU A 265 -24.11 12.87 -3.47
N GLY A 266 -23.62 13.98 -2.92
CA GLY A 266 -24.39 14.94 -2.11
C GLY A 266 -25.37 15.78 -2.92
N ARG A 267 -25.06 16.09 -4.20
CA ARG A 267 -25.93 16.89 -5.07
C ARG A 267 -27.19 16.18 -5.59
N ARG A 268 -27.38 14.88 -5.36
CA ARG A 268 -28.53 14.13 -5.92
C ARG A 268 -29.74 14.07 -4.98
N PHE A 269 -30.24 15.24 -4.63
CA PHE A 269 -31.61 15.47 -4.18
C PHE A 269 -32.22 16.63 -4.97
N THR A 270 -32.47 16.43 -6.27
CA THR A 270 -33.45 17.28 -6.94
C THR A 270 -34.82 16.98 -6.29
N PRO A 271 -35.56 17.99 -5.80
CA PRO A 271 -36.91 17.74 -5.29
C PRO A 271 -37.72 17.03 -6.38
N LEU A 272 -38.46 15.99 -5.99
CA LEU A 272 -39.44 15.36 -6.86
C LEU A 272 -40.45 16.45 -7.20
N MET A 273 -40.28 17.06 -8.36
CA MET A 273 -41.24 18.00 -8.91
C MET A 273 -42.56 17.24 -8.99
N SER A 274 -43.59 17.75 -8.30
CA SER A 274 -44.94 17.22 -8.41
C SER A 274 -45.46 17.63 -9.78
N GLU A 275 -45.13 16.83 -10.80
CA GLU A 275 -45.66 17.03 -12.13
C GLU A 275 -47.17 16.73 -12.07
N ASN A 276 -47.97 17.77 -12.32
CA ASN A 276 -49.43 17.70 -12.27
C ASN A 276 -49.90 17.06 -13.59
N LEU A 277 -49.72 15.74 -13.72
CA LEU A 277 -50.24 14.99 -14.85
C LEU A 277 -51.78 14.93 -14.71
N PRO A 278 -52.55 15.46 -15.69
CA PRO A 278 -54.00 15.48 -15.64
C PRO A 278 -54.56 14.12 -16.06
N THR A 279 -54.07 13.04 -15.46
CA THR A 279 -54.62 11.71 -15.63
C THR A 279 -55.48 11.40 -14.41
N ILE A 280 -56.79 11.30 -14.63
CA ILE A 280 -57.73 10.78 -13.65
C ILE A 280 -57.39 9.31 -13.46
N VAL A 281 -56.48 9.01 -12.52
CA VAL A 281 -56.20 7.63 -12.13
C VAL A 281 -57.38 7.17 -11.30
N PRO A 282 -58.08 6.08 -11.67
CA PRO A 282 -59.14 5.53 -10.84
C PRO A 282 -58.61 5.29 -9.42
N ALA A 283 -59.40 5.67 -8.41
CA ALA A 283 -59.01 5.50 -7.01
C ALA A 283 -58.62 4.04 -6.69
N THR A 284 -59.21 3.08 -7.41
CA THR A 284 -58.92 1.65 -7.33
C THR A 284 -57.48 1.29 -7.70
N GLU A 285 -56.89 1.94 -8.71
CA GLU A 285 -55.49 1.68 -9.12
C GLU A 285 -54.50 2.24 -8.10
N THR A 286 -54.76 3.43 -7.55
CA THR A 286 -53.92 4.02 -6.49
C THR A 286 -53.95 3.14 -5.23
N ILE A 287 -55.12 2.63 -4.85
CA ILE A 287 -55.27 1.73 -3.70
C ILE A 287 -54.51 0.41 -3.95
N ARG A 288 -54.63 -0.20 -5.13
CA ARG A 288 -53.89 -1.42 -5.50
C ARG A 288 -52.38 -1.20 -5.51
N GLY A 289 -51.92 -0.09 -6.08
CA GLY A 289 -50.50 0.29 -6.10
C GLY A 289 -49.93 0.44 -4.69
N ARG A 290 -50.65 1.14 -3.81
CA ARG A 290 -50.26 1.33 -2.41
C ARG A 290 -50.28 0.02 -1.62
N ALA A 291 -51.29 -0.83 -1.83
CA ALA A 291 -51.35 -2.16 -1.22
C ALA A 291 -50.19 -3.06 -1.66
N ARG A 292 -49.85 -3.09 -2.96
CA ARG A 292 -48.67 -3.81 -3.48
C ARG A 292 -47.38 -3.30 -2.85
N LEU A 293 -47.27 -1.99 -2.63
CA LEU A 293 -46.09 -1.38 -2.01
C LEU A 293 -45.98 -1.75 -0.52
N TYR A 294 -47.07 -1.79 0.23
CA TYR A 294 -47.08 -2.25 1.62
C TYR A 294 -46.70 -3.73 1.74
N ARG A 295 -47.25 -4.58 0.85
CA ARG A 295 -46.88 -6.00 0.78
C ARG A 295 -45.40 -6.20 0.44
N LYS A 296 -44.88 -5.50 -0.57
CA LYS A 296 -43.47 -5.60 -1.00
C LYS A 296 -42.49 -5.18 0.10
N ASN A 297 -42.84 -4.16 0.90
CA ASN A 297 -42.00 -3.67 1.98
C ASN A 297 -42.28 -4.37 3.33
N LYS A 298 -43.15 -5.39 3.36
CA LYS A 298 -43.47 -6.19 4.55
C LYS A 298 -43.95 -5.34 5.75
N VAL A 299 -44.73 -4.29 5.48
CA VAL A 299 -45.21 -3.36 6.51
C VAL A 299 -46.56 -3.86 7.08
N TYR A 300 -46.53 -4.99 7.77
CA TYR A 300 -47.72 -5.73 8.17
C TYR A 300 -48.52 -5.03 9.26
N GLU A 301 -47.87 -4.59 10.35
CA GLU A 301 -48.54 -3.92 11.47
C GLU A 301 -49.21 -2.60 11.05
N HIS A 302 -48.56 -1.83 10.17
CA HIS A 302 -49.18 -0.62 9.62
C HIS A 302 -50.42 -0.94 8.78
N SER A 303 -50.39 -2.02 8.02
CA SER A 303 -51.55 -2.48 7.24
C SER A 303 -52.69 -2.96 8.15
N ALA A 304 -52.35 -3.63 9.26
CA ALA A 304 -53.29 -4.06 10.29
C ALA A 304 -54.00 -2.86 10.94
N GLN A 305 -53.28 -1.80 11.26
CA GLN A 305 -53.84 -0.55 11.79
C GLN A 305 -54.81 0.11 10.81
N ILE A 306 -54.50 0.10 9.51
CA ILE A 306 -55.41 0.64 8.48
C ILE A 306 -56.71 -0.17 8.43
N PHE A 307 -56.64 -1.51 8.47
CA PHE A 307 -57.84 -2.34 8.52
C PHE A 307 -58.65 -2.11 9.78
N ARG A 308 -58.01 -2.06 10.95
CA ARG A 308 -58.68 -1.76 12.22
C ARG A 308 -59.39 -0.42 12.17
N ALA A 309 -58.71 0.65 11.74
CA ALA A 309 -59.30 1.97 11.63
C ALA A 309 -60.52 1.98 10.71
N TRP A 310 -60.42 1.30 9.55
CA TRP A 310 -61.55 1.20 8.61
C TRP A 310 -62.73 0.42 9.20
N TYR A 311 -62.50 -0.75 9.78
CA TYR A 311 -63.56 -1.57 10.37
C TYR A 311 -64.17 -0.91 11.62
N LEU A 312 -63.36 -0.32 12.50
CA LEU A 312 -63.84 0.42 13.67
C LEU A 312 -64.74 1.57 13.25
N GLN A 313 -64.34 2.37 12.25
CA GLN A 313 -65.17 3.47 11.76
C GLN A 313 -66.54 2.99 11.24
N GLN A 314 -66.60 1.80 10.64
CA GLN A 314 -67.84 1.22 10.13
C GLN A 314 -68.70 0.67 11.28
N ILE A 315 -68.08 -0.08 12.20
CA ILE A 315 -68.75 -0.68 13.36
C ILE A 315 -69.32 0.41 14.26
N THR A 316 -68.52 1.41 14.66
CA THR A 316 -68.99 2.50 15.54
C THR A 316 -70.12 3.30 14.91
N LYS A 317 -70.06 3.54 13.59
CA LYS A 317 -71.14 4.20 12.84
C LYS A 317 -72.43 3.37 12.88
N GLN A 318 -72.33 2.05 12.80
CA GLN A 318 -73.48 1.16 12.75
C GLN A 318 -74.16 0.99 14.11
N ILE A 319 -73.39 0.99 15.21
CA ILE A 319 -73.91 0.91 16.59
C ILE A 319 -74.23 2.28 17.20
N GLY A 320 -74.08 3.37 16.44
CA GLY A 320 -74.42 4.74 16.89
C GLY A 320 -73.44 5.37 17.87
N LEU A 321 -72.22 4.85 18.00
CA LEU A 321 -71.20 5.42 18.89
C LEU A 321 -70.43 6.58 18.23
N PRO A 322 -70.08 7.64 18.99
CA PRO A 322 -69.22 8.70 18.50
C PRO A 322 -67.82 8.18 18.19
N ARG A 323 -67.12 8.80 17.21
CA ARG A 323 -65.74 8.41 16.84
C ARG A 323 -64.73 8.58 17.98
N SER A 324 -65.07 9.39 18.99
CA SER A 324 -64.28 9.62 20.20
C SER A 324 -64.57 8.63 21.33
N ALA A 325 -65.42 7.62 21.11
CA ALA A 325 -65.70 6.59 22.11
C ALA A 325 -64.42 5.84 22.48
N ASP A 326 -64.19 5.65 23.78
CA ASP A 326 -63.03 4.93 24.27
C ASP A 326 -63.07 3.44 23.89
N LYS A 327 -61.89 2.81 23.79
CA LYS A 327 -61.72 1.40 23.39
C LYS A 327 -62.57 0.44 24.22
N ILE A 328 -62.66 0.68 25.54
CA ILE A 328 -63.42 -0.17 26.47
C ILE A 328 -64.91 -0.06 26.16
N THR A 329 -65.39 1.14 25.86
CA THR A 329 -66.79 1.41 25.54
C THR A 329 -67.19 0.73 24.22
N VAL A 330 -66.33 0.81 23.20
CA VAL A 330 -66.57 0.14 21.91
C VAL A 330 -66.56 -1.38 22.07
N ALA A 331 -65.57 -1.94 22.78
CA ALA A 331 -65.49 -3.38 23.00
C ALA A 331 -66.69 -3.91 23.80
N LYS A 332 -67.16 -3.17 24.81
CA LYS A 332 -68.35 -3.53 25.58
C LYS A 332 -69.62 -3.51 24.73
N ALA A 333 -69.85 -2.43 23.99
CA ALA A 333 -71.03 -2.31 23.13
C ALA A 333 -71.09 -3.41 22.04
N VAL A 334 -69.93 -3.80 21.50
CA VAL A 334 -69.86 -4.92 20.55
C VAL A 334 -70.09 -6.26 21.25
N SER A 335 -69.55 -6.46 22.46
CA SER A 335 -69.75 -7.66 23.27
C SER A 335 -71.23 -7.89 23.60
N ASP A 336 -71.94 -6.83 23.99
CA ASP A 336 -73.37 -6.88 24.32
C ASP A 336 -74.23 -7.28 23.10
N LEU A 337 -73.78 -6.95 21.88
CA LEU A 337 -74.49 -7.25 20.63
C LEU A 337 -74.16 -8.62 20.04
N THR A 338 -72.93 -9.11 20.20
CA THR A 338 -72.47 -10.37 19.58
C THR A 338 -72.38 -11.54 20.55
N GLY A 339 -72.48 -11.29 21.87
CA GLY A 339 -72.27 -12.30 22.91
C GLY A 339 -70.81 -12.77 23.03
N GLN A 340 -69.87 -12.16 22.30
CA GLN A 340 -68.45 -12.51 22.37
C GLN A 340 -67.76 -11.88 23.58
N SER A 341 -66.68 -12.49 24.06
CA SER A 341 -65.90 -11.98 25.20
C SER A 341 -65.29 -10.62 24.91
N GLN A 342 -65.48 -9.65 25.81
CA GLN A 342 -64.90 -8.31 25.72
C GLN A 342 -63.37 -8.34 25.59
N ILE A 343 -62.70 -9.31 26.21
CA ILE A 343 -61.22 -9.47 26.15
C ILE A 343 -60.80 -9.86 24.73
N GLU A 344 -61.50 -10.78 24.10
CA GLU A 344 -61.19 -11.24 22.74
C GLU A 344 -61.44 -10.15 21.70
N LEU A 345 -62.50 -9.36 21.90
CA LEU A 345 -62.83 -8.21 21.06
C LEU A 345 -61.79 -7.10 21.17
N THR A 346 -61.34 -6.77 22.38
CA THR A 346 -60.25 -5.81 22.59
C THR A 346 -58.97 -6.27 21.89
N LYS A 347 -58.63 -7.56 22.03
CA LYS A 347 -57.46 -8.13 21.37
C LYS A 347 -57.56 -8.06 19.84
N LEU A 348 -58.72 -8.37 19.28
CA LEU A 348 -58.96 -8.32 17.84
C LEU A 348 -58.91 -6.88 17.29
N LEU A 349 -59.62 -5.97 17.94
CA LEU A 349 -59.81 -4.59 17.48
C LEU A 349 -58.59 -3.70 17.71
N TYR A 350 -57.75 -3.97 18.72
CA TYR A 350 -56.68 -3.05 19.11
C TYR A 350 -55.29 -3.67 19.30
N GLU A 351 -55.16 -4.90 19.81
CA GLU A 351 -53.88 -5.34 20.41
C GLU A 351 -53.14 -6.46 19.66
N ARG A 352 -53.81 -7.24 18.83
CA ARG A 352 -53.20 -8.41 18.16
C ARG A 352 -52.06 -7.98 17.22
N GLU A 353 -50.82 -8.32 17.54
CA GLU A 353 -49.69 -8.04 16.64
C GLU A 353 -49.78 -8.87 15.35
N VAL A 354 -49.32 -8.29 14.23
CA VAL A 354 -49.29 -8.94 12.92
C VAL A 354 -47.89 -8.88 12.32
N ASN A 355 -47.25 -10.04 12.17
CA ASN A 355 -45.86 -10.16 11.75
C ASN A 355 -45.67 -10.82 10.37
N ASN A 356 -46.74 -11.36 9.77
CA ASN A 356 -46.68 -11.98 8.45
C ASN A 356 -47.98 -11.82 7.62
N ASP A 357 -47.90 -12.15 6.33
CA ASP A 357 -49.03 -12.07 5.38
C ASP A 357 -50.23 -12.95 5.80
N GLN A 358 -49.99 -14.11 6.44
CA GLN A 358 -51.06 -15.03 6.86
C GLN A 358 -51.86 -14.46 8.03
N GLU A 359 -51.18 -13.92 9.03
CA GLU A 359 -51.79 -13.25 10.18
C GLU A 359 -52.57 -12.00 9.75
N LEU A 360 -52.04 -11.23 8.78
CA LEU A 360 -52.72 -10.04 8.26
C LEU A 360 -54.03 -10.41 7.56
N ASN A 361 -54.01 -11.45 6.73
CA ASN A 361 -55.20 -11.97 6.07
C ASN A 361 -56.20 -12.55 7.07
N LYS A 362 -55.73 -13.22 8.12
CA LYS A 362 -56.59 -13.73 9.21
C LYS A 362 -57.26 -12.57 9.95
N LEU A 363 -56.51 -11.54 10.34
CA LEU A 363 -57.06 -10.34 10.98
C LEU A 363 -58.12 -9.68 10.10
N GLN A 364 -57.86 -9.53 8.80
CA GLN A 364 -58.81 -8.91 7.87
C GLN A 364 -60.11 -9.72 7.73
N LYS A 365 -60.03 -11.06 7.74
CA LYS A 365 -61.20 -11.95 7.75
C LYS A 365 -61.97 -11.86 9.07
N ASP A 366 -61.30 -11.92 10.21
CA ASP A 366 -61.92 -11.85 11.53
C ASP A 366 -62.69 -10.52 11.71
N LEU A 367 -62.09 -9.40 11.31
CA LEU A 367 -62.74 -8.09 11.32
C LEU A 367 -63.94 -8.01 10.35
N ALA A 368 -63.83 -8.64 9.18
CA ALA A 368 -64.94 -8.72 8.22
C ALA A 368 -66.12 -9.53 8.75
N ASN A 369 -65.85 -10.65 9.42
CA ASN A 369 -66.85 -11.51 10.02
C ASN A 369 -67.55 -10.80 11.18
N LEU A 370 -66.78 -10.15 12.07
CA LEU A 370 -67.34 -9.36 13.17
C LEU A 370 -68.30 -8.27 12.65
N LYS A 371 -67.91 -7.54 11.61
CA LYS A 371 -68.80 -6.53 10.98
C LYS A 371 -70.08 -7.17 10.43
N LYS A 372 -69.99 -8.35 9.80
CA LYS A 372 -71.16 -9.06 9.28
C LYS A 372 -72.08 -9.53 10.41
N GLU A 373 -71.53 -10.09 11.49
CA GLU A 373 -72.31 -10.51 12.66
C GLU A 373 -73.10 -9.35 13.25
N ILE A 374 -72.49 -8.17 13.38
CA ILE A 374 -73.18 -6.95 13.85
C ILE A 374 -74.26 -6.49 12.85
N ALA A 375 -74.05 -6.69 11.54
CA ALA A 375 -75.04 -6.36 10.51
C ALA A 375 -76.25 -7.30 10.48
N TYR A 376 -76.03 -8.59 10.68
CA TYR A 376 -77.13 -9.58 10.68
C TYR A 376 -77.80 -9.71 12.05
N GLY A 377 -77.09 -9.49 13.15
CA GLY A 377 -77.65 -9.50 14.50
C GLY A 377 -78.62 -8.36 14.79
N ASN A 378 -78.52 -7.24 14.05
CA ASN A 378 -79.45 -6.11 14.14
C ASN A 378 -80.71 -6.27 13.26
N ALA A 379 -80.86 -7.37 12.52
CA ALA A 379 -81.97 -7.61 11.59
C ALA A 379 -83.08 -8.52 12.15
N ASN A 380 -83.02 -8.88 13.44
CA ASN A 380 -84.02 -9.68 14.15
C ASN A 380 -84.68 -8.89 15.28
#